data_AF-A0A1V5YQJ4-F1
#
_entry.id   AF-A0A1V5YQJ4-F1
#
_cell.length_a   1.000
_cell.length_b   1.000
_cell.length_c   1.000
_cell.angle_alpha   90.00
_cell.angle_beta   90.00
_cell.angle_gamma   90.00
#
_symmetry.space_group_name_H-M   'P 1'
#
loop_
_entity.id
_entity.type
_entity.pdbx_description
1 polymer ?
#
loop_
_entity_poly.entity_id
_entity_poly.type
_entity_poly.pdbx_seq_one_letter_code
_entity_poly.pdbx_strand_id
1 'polypeptide(L)'
;MQTILIELRNNKAFEELHSLEEKDFIRIVSEDFSSYSLPGKPINEDEFRAWVEHAENTPTVSLNEAKQQWETRKKKLQNLIK
;
A
#
# COMPACT_ATOMS: atom_id res chain seq x y z
N MET A 1 -4.94 -19.43 -3.53
CA MET A 1 -5.35 -19.28 -2.13
C MET A 1 -6.65 -18.48 -2.10
N GLN A 2 -7.65 -18.97 -1.38
CA GLN A 2 -8.93 -18.29 -1.21
C GLN A 2 -9.08 -17.98 0.27
N THR A 3 -9.12 -16.69 0.62
CA THR A 3 -9.29 -16.24 2.00
C THR A 3 -10.75 -15.89 2.22
N ILE A 4 -11.33 -16.36 3.31
CA ILE A 4 -12.72 -16.07 3.69
C ILE A 4 -12.68 -15.26 4.98
N LEU A 5 -13.36 -14.12 4.98
CA LEU A 5 -13.54 -13.31 6.18
C LEU A 5 -14.73 -13.84 6.98
N ILE A 6 -14.52 -14.17 8.25
CA ILE A 6 -15.56 -14.66 9.15
C ILE A 6 -15.60 -13.73 10.37
N GLU A 7 -16.75 -13.10 10.61
CA GLU A 7 -16.98 -12.32 11.82
C GLU A 7 -17.33 -13.25 12.98
N LEU A 8 -16.52 -13.23 14.05
CA LEU A 8 -16.78 -13.99 15.27
C LEU A 8 -17.44 -13.11 16.31
N ARG A 9 -18.65 -13.48 16.73
CA ARG A 9 -19.43 -12.75 17.75
C ARG A 9 -19.40 -13.41 19.13
N ASN A 10 -18.74 -14.55 19.26
CA ASN A 10 -18.75 -15.37 20.47
C ASN A 10 -17.38 -16.01 20.69
N ASN A 11 -16.82 -15.91 21.90
CA ASN A 11 -15.54 -16.51 22.27
C ASN A 11 -15.52 -18.04 22.09
N LYS A 12 -16.64 -18.73 22.27
CA LYS A 12 -16.69 -20.18 22.02
C LYS A 12 -16.38 -20.54 20.56
N ALA A 13 -16.82 -19.71 19.62
CA ALA A 13 -16.54 -19.92 18.21
C ALA A 13 -15.06 -19.67 17.87
N PHE A 14 -14.39 -18.79 18.62
CA PHE A 14 -12.96 -18.56 18.49
C PHE A 14 -12.15 -19.79 18.93
N GLU A 15 -12.47 -20.38 20.09
CA GLU A 15 -11.81 -21.60 20.58
C GLU A 15 -11.95 -22.77 19.60
N GLU A 16 -13.13 -22.95 19.01
CA GLU A 16 -13.35 -23.99 18.01
C GLU A 16 -12.50 -23.78 16.75
N LEU A 17 -12.42 -22.54 16.25
CA LEU A 17 -11.58 -22.23 15.10
C LEU A 17 -10.09 -22.35 15.42
N HIS A 18 -9.67 -21.96 16.61
CA HIS A 18 -8.29 -22.13 17.05
C HIS A 18 -7.90 -23.62 17.09
N SER A 19 -8.81 -24.50 17.53
CA SER A 19 -8.58 -25.95 17.49
C SER A 19 -8.41 -26.54 16.08
N LEU A 20 -8.95 -25.85 15.06
CA LEU A 20 -8.76 -26.22 13.65
C LEU A 20 -7.43 -25.69 13.10
N GLU A 21 -6.98 -24.54 13.57
CA GLU A 21 -5.67 -23.97 13.28
C GLU A 21 -4.55 -24.83 13.89
N GLU A 22 -4.68 -25.28 15.14
CA GLU A 22 -3.72 -26.20 15.78
C GLU A 22 -3.54 -27.52 15.03
N LYS A 23 -4.52 -27.91 14.21
CA LYS A 23 -4.50 -29.11 13.37
C LYS A 23 -4.08 -28.82 11.92
N ASP A 24 -3.62 -27.61 11.63
CA ASP A 24 -3.20 -27.14 10.29
C ASP A 24 -4.29 -27.22 9.21
N PHE A 25 -5.57 -27.29 9.57
CA PHE A 25 -6.67 -27.30 8.58
C PHE A 25 -6.98 -25.91 8.05
N ILE A 26 -6.78 -24.89 8.88
CA ILE A 26 -7.00 -23.48 8.54
C ILE A 26 -5.85 -22.65 9.10
N ARG A 27 -5.73 -21.41 8.61
CA ARG A 27 -4.85 -20.40 9.16
C ARG A 27 -5.66 -19.17 9.52
N ILE A 28 -5.63 -18.74 10.76
CA ILE A 28 -6.31 -17.53 11.21
C ILE A 28 -5.36 -16.35 10.92
N VAL A 29 -5.81 -15.40 10.10
CA VAL A 29 -5.02 -14.22 9.76
C VAL A 29 -5.61 -13.04 10.53
N SER A 30 -4.90 -12.55 11.55
CA SER A 30 -5.22 -11.28 12.20
C SER A 30 -4.58 -10.15 11.39
N GLU A 31 -5.30 -9.63 10.40
CA GLU A 31 -4.93 -8.36 9.80
C GLU A 31 -5.33 -7.24 10.75
N ASP A 32 -4.34 -6.44 11.15
CA ASP A 32 -4.56 -5.28 11.99
C ASP A 32 -5.17 -4.15 11.13
N PHE A 33 -6.50 -4.18 10.98
CA PHE A 33 -7.25 -3.16 10.23
C PHE A 33 -7.18 -1.76 10.89
N SER A 34 -6.55 -1.64 12.07
CA SER A 34 -6.27 -0.37 12.74
C SER A 34 -5.05 0.37 12.19
N SER A 35 -4.29 -0.27 11.29
CA SER A 35 -3.21 0.37 10.56
C SER A 35 -3.76 1.50 9.68
N TYR A 36 -3.62 2.74 10.14
CA TYR A 36 -3.84 3.97 9.35
C TYR A 36 -2.85 4.13 8.18
N SER A 37 -2.02 3.13 7.91
CA SER A 37 -1.17 3.09 6.72
C SER A 37 -2.05 3.16 5.47
N LEU A 38 -1.72 4.11 4.59
CA LEU A 38 -2.32 4.27 3.28
C LEU A 38 -2.49 2.90 2.57
N PRO A 39 -3.57 2.69 1.81
CA PRO A 39 -3.75 1.45 1.04
C PRO A 39 -2.53 1.25 0.14
N GLY A 40 -1.75 0.21 0.44
CA GLY A 40 -0.47 -0.03 -0.20
C GLY A 40 0.08 -1.39 0.23
N LYS A 41 0.90 -1.98 -0.63
CA LYS A 41 1.64 -3.20 -0.30
C LYS A 41 2.52 -2.89 0.92
N PRO A 42 2.52 -3.73 1.97
CA PRO A 42 3.45 -3.54 3.09
C PRO A 42 4.87 -3.55 2.55
N ILE A 43 5.65 -2.55 2.96
CA ILE A 43 7.03 -2.37 2.51
C ILE A 43 7.95 -2.92 3.60
N ASN A 44 8.97 -3.68 3.21
CA ASN A 44 9.97 -4.19 4.15
C ASN A 44 11.05 -3.13 4.47
N GLU A 45 11.92 -3.40 5.44
CA GLU A 45 12.93 -2.42 5.89
C GLU A 45 13.89 -1.98 4.76
N ASP A 46 14.27 -2.90 3.88
CA ASP A 46 15.16 -2.62 2.74
C ASP A 46 14.47 -1.75 1.69
N GLU A 47 13.20 -2.04 1.39
CA GLU A 47 12.36 -1.23 0.51
C GLU A 47 12.14 0.18 1.07
N PHE A 48 12.01 0.31 2.40
CA PHE A 48 11.93 1.61 3.06
C PHE A 48 13.23 2.41 2.94
N ARG A 49 14.37 1.76 3.18
CA ARG A 49 15.69 2.40 3.06
C ARG A 49 15.95 2.89 1.62
N ALA A 50 15.63 2.06 0.63
CA ALA A 50 15.74 2.42 -0.77
C ALA A 50 14.80 3.59 -1.15
N TRP A 51 13.59 3.63 -0.60
CA TRP A 51 12.66 4.74 -0.82
C TRP A 51 13.18 6.05 -0.22
N VAL A 52 13.72 6.03 1.00
CA VAL A 52 14.32 7.21 1.64
C VAL A 52 15.50 7.73 0.81
N GLU A 53 16.43 6.85 0.43
CA GLU A 53 17.58 7.22 -0.39
C GLU A 53 17.15 7.81 -1.74
N HIS A 54 16.12 7.24 -2.37
CA HIS A 54 15.57 7.80 -3.59
C HIS A 54 14.96 9.20 -3.38
N ALA A 55 14.17 9.37 -2.31
CA ALA A 55 13.52 10.65 -2.00
C ALA A 55 14.54 11.75 -1.70
N GLU A 56 15.60 11.45 -0.97
CA GLU A 56 16.67 12.40 -0.62
C GLU A 56 17.52 12.80 -1.84
N ASN A 57 17.78 11.84 -2.74
CA ASN A 57 18.57 12.09 -3.95
C ASN A 57 17.74 12.65 -5.11
N THR A 58 16.41 12.67 -5.00
CA THR A 58 15.55 13.21 -6.05
C THR A 58 15.68 14.74 -6.08
N PRO A 59 15.96 15.34 -7.25
CA PRO A 59 16.01 16.78 -7.39
C PRO A 59 14.70 17.40 -6.94
N THR A 60 14.75 18.23 -5.89
CA THR A 60 13.61 19.03 -5.46
C THR A 60 13.40 20.13 -6.49
N VAL A 61 12.38 19.98 -7.33
CA VAL A 61 11.98 21.03 -8.27
C VAL A 61 11.07 22.02 -7.56
N SER A 62 11.30 23.31 -7.79
CA SER A 62 10.36 24.33 -7.32
C SER A 62 8.99 24.12 -7.97
N LEU A 63 7.91 24.28 -7.21
CA LEU A 63 6.54 24.24 -7.74
C LEU A 63 6.35 25.21 -8.92
N ASN A 64 7.03 26.35 -8.89
CA ASN A 64 6.98 27.34 -9.95
C ASN A 64 7.66 26.83 -11.23
N GLU A 65 8.82 26.18 -11.10
CA GLU A 65 9.56 25.58 -12.23
C GLU A 65 8.77 24.42 -12.84
N ALA A 66 8.23 23.53 -12.00
CA ALA A 66 7.40 22.42 -12.44
C ALA A 66 6.17 22.90 -13.24
N LYS A 67 5.50 23.97 -12.75
CA LYS A 67 4.36 24.58 -13.44
C LYS A 67 4.74 25.19 -14.79
N GLN A 68 5.87 25.88 -14.88
CA GLN A 68 6.37 26.44 -16.14
C GLN A 68 6.72 25.35 -17.16
N GLN A 69 7.37 24.28 -16.72
CA GLN A 69 7.70 23.13 -17.58
C GLN A 69 6.44 22.43 -18.08
N TRP A 70 5.44 22.24 -17.21
CA TRP A 70 4.15 21.66 -17.58
C TRP A 70 3.44 22.47 -18.67
N GLU A 71 3.30 23.78 -18.47
CA GLU A 71 2.65 24.67 -19.45
C GLU A 71 3.38 24.66 -20.80
N THR A 72 4.71 24.62 -20.78
CA THR A 72 5.53 24.53 -22.00
C THR A 72 5.31 23.22 -22.73
N ARG A 73 5.29 22.09 -22.02
CA ARG A 73 5.01 20.77 -22.61
C ARG A 73 3.58 20.68 -23.14
N LYS A 74 2.61 21.20 -22.39
CA LYS A 74 1.19 21.26 -22.78
C LYS A 74 1.00 22.02 -24.08
N LYS A 75 1.64 23.19 -24.25
CA LYS A 75 1.61 23.95 -25.51
C LYS A 75 2.22 23.17 -26.68
N LYS A 76 3.36 22.49 -26.47
CA LYS A 76 3.97 21.65 -27.51
C LYS A 76 3.03 20.51 -27.93
N LEU A 77 2.39 19.84 -26.98
CA LEU A 77 1.41 18.78 -27.27
C LEU A 77 0.19 19.31 -28.03
N GLN A 78 -0.35 20.46 -27.63
CA GLN A 78 -1.46 21.10 -28.34
C GLN A 78 -1.10 21.46 -29.79
N ASN A 79 0.14 21.87 -30.05
CA ASN A 79 0.61 22.17 -31.40
C ASN A 79 0.84 20.92 -32.25
N LEU A 80 1.11 19.76 -31.66
CA LEU A 80 1.28 18.49 -32.37
C LEU A 80 -0.05 17.79 -32.70
N ILE A 81 -1.14 18.18 -32.02
CA ILE A 81 -2.49 17.64 -32.21
C ILE A 81 -3.29 18.48 -33.24
N LYS A 82 -2.80 19.67 -33.59
CA LYS A 82 -3.33 20.50 -34.70
C LYS A 82 -2.69 20.11 -36.02
#